data_AF-A0A523IWN3-F1
#
_entry.id   AF-A0A523IWN3-F1
#
_cell.length_a   1.000
_cell.length_b   1.000
_cell.length_c   1.000
_cell.angle_alpha   90.00
_cell.angle_beta   90.00
_cell.angle_gamma   90.00
#
_symmetry.space_group_name_H-M   'P 1'
#
loop_
_entity.id
_entity.type
_entity.pdbx_description
1 polymer ?
#
loop_
_entity_poly.entity_id
_entity_poly.type
_entity_poly.pdbx_seq_one_letter_code
_entity_poly.pdbx_strand_id
1 'polypeptide(L)'
;MEHSFEELHKKTVADLREIAAGIEHDALHGHTTMHKDPLLKALCTALGIEAHEHHDVVGIDKRALKLQIRELKAKRDTALQAHDHAELKLVRRKLHRLKRKIRAATV
;
A
#
# COMPACT_ATOMS: atom_id res chain seq x y z
N MET A 1 -14.17 -26.96 4.28
CA MET A 1 -13.90 -25.81 5.16
C MET A 1 -13.52 -24.67 4.25
N GLU A 2 -14.39 -23.67 4.13
CA GLU A 2 -14.12 -22.48 3.31
C GLU A 2 -13.04 -21.67 4.02
N HIS A 3 -11.80 -21.78 3.56
CA HIS A 3 -10.76 -20.86 3.99
C HIS A 3 -11.11 -19.45 3.51
N SER A 4 -10.99 -18.45 4.38
CA SER A 4 -11.13 -17.05 3.95
C SER A 4 -9.77 -16.50 3.49
N PHE A 5 -9.80 -15.48 2.63
CA PHE A 5 -8.57 -14.80 2.18
C PHE A 5 -7.71 -14.33 3.36
N GLU A 6 -8.32 -13.76 4.39
CA GLU A 6 -7.61 -13.30 5.58
C GLU A 6 -6.90 -14.43 6.34
N GLU A 7 -7.54 -15.60 6.41
CA GLU A 7 -6.97 -16.77 7.07
C GLU A 7 -5.72 -17.25 6.31
N LEU A 8 -5.78 -17.33 4.98
CA LEU A 8 -4.63 -17.68 4.14
C LEU A 8 -3.53 -16.60 4.23
N HIS A 9 -3.90 -15.32 4.28
CA HIS A 9 -2.93 -14.22 4.37
C HIS A 9 -2.13 -14.23 5.68
N LYS A 10 -2.75 -14.66 6.79
CA LYS A 10 -2.11 -14.76 8.10
C LYS A 10 -1.17 -15.97 8.22
N LYS A 11 -1.34 -17.00 7.39
CA LYS A 11 -0.52 -18.22 7.40
C LYS A 11 0.90 -17.98 6.86
N THR A 12 1.83 -18.87 7.22
CA THR A 12 3.19 -18.84 6.70
C THR A 12 3.27 -19.44 5.30
N VAL A 13 4.35 -19.18 4.57
CA VAL A 13 4.56 -19.80 3.25
C VAL A 13 4.61 -21.33 3.34
N ALA A 14 5.13 -21.87 4.45
CA ALA A 14 5.16 -23.31 4.68
C ALA A 14 3.74 -23.88 4.79
N ASP A 15 2.89 -23.28 5.64
CA ASP A 15 1.50 -23.72 5.81
C ASP A 15 0.69 -23.59 4.50
N LEU A 16 0.92 -22.53 3.72
CA LEU A 16 0.27 -22.35 2.42
C LEU A 16 0.70 -23.43 1.41
N ARG A 17 1.95 -23.91 1.48
CA ARG A 17 2.44 -25.01 0.63
C ARG A 17 1.83 -26.35 1.03
N GLU A 18 1.60 -26.57 2.32
CA GLU A 18 0.92 -27.77 2.81
C GLU A 18 -0.54 -27.79 2.36
N ILE A 19 -1.24 -26.67 2.45
CA ILE A 19 -2.61 -26.53 1.93
C ILE A 19 -2.62 -26.74 0.42
N ALA A 20 -1.66 -26.17 -0.31
CA ALA A 20 -1.56 -26.33 -1.76
C ALA A 20 -1.26 -27.78 -2.18
N ALA A 21 -0.47 -28.53 -1.41
CA ALA A 21 -0.19 -29.93 -1.69
C ALA A 21 -1.43 -30.84 -1.55
N GLY A 22 -2.42 -30.42 -0.76
CA GLY A 22 -3.69 -31.13 -0.60
C GLY A 22 -4.76 -30.76 -1.64
N ILE A 23 -4.47 -29.84 -2.56
CA ILE A 23 -5.42 -29.35 -3.57
C ILE A 23 -4.83 -29.60 -4.96
N GLU A 24 -5.47 -30.49 -5.73
CA GLU A 24 -5.11 -30.70 -7.14
C GLU A 24 -5.77 -29.62 -8.00
N HIS A 25 -4.99 -28.60 -8.36
CA HIS A 25 -5.44 -27.55 -9.27
C HIS A 25 -4.28 -27.04 -10.12
N ASP A 26 -4.54 -26.78 -11.42
CA ASP A 26 -3.53 -26.29 -12.38
C ASP A 26 -2.76 -25.03 -11.91
N ALA A 27 -3.41 -24.15 -11.14
CA ALA A 27 -2.81 -22.92 -10.63
C ALA A 27 -1.74 -23.18 -9.55
N LEU A 28 -1.78 -24.36 -8.89
CA LEU A 28 -0.88 -24.75 -7.81
C LEU A 28 0.29 -25.61 -8.31
N HIS A 29 0.38 -25.89 -9.61
CA HIS A 29 1.56 -26.54 -10.18
C HIS A 29 2.82 -25.71 -9.91
N GLY A 30 3.75 -26.26 -9.13
CA GLY A 30 4.95 -25.56 -8.69
C GLY A 30 4.81 -24.79 -7.37
N HIS A 31 3.78 -25.05 -6.56
CA HIS A 31 3.59 -24.41 -5.24
C HIS A 31 4.84 -24.45 -4.33
N THR A 32 5.71 -25.45 -4.48
CA THR A 32 6.96 -25.60 -3.72
C THR A 32 7.98 -24.49 -3.96
N THR A 33 8.00 -23.89 -5.16
CA THR A 33 8.93 -22.80 -5.52
C THR A 33 8.30 -21.41 -5.41
N MET A 34 6.97 -21.32 -5.32
CA MET A 34 6.27 -20.05 -5.23
C MET A 34 6.56 -19.31 -3.91
N HIS A 35 6.70 -17.98 -4.02
CA HIS A 35 6.72 -17.07 -2.88
C HIS A 35 5.30 -16.82 -2.33
N LYS A 36 5.19 -16.13 -1.18
CA LYS A 36 3.91 -15.96 -0.46
C LYS A 36 2.80 -15.38 -1.33
N ASP A 37 3.07 -14.26 -2.01
CA ASP A 37 2.00 -13.54 -2.73
C ASP A 37 1.50 -14.30 -3.97
N PRO A 38 2.39 -14.88 -4.83
CA PRO A 38 1.93 -15.74 -5.93
C PRO A 38 1.18 -16.99 -5.45
N LEU A 39 1.68 -17.64 -4.40
CA LEU A 39 1.06 -18.85 -3.83
C LEU A 39 -0.34 -18.57 -3.28
N LEU A 40 -0.51 -17.45 -2.59
CA LEU A 40 -1.79 -17.05 -2.03
C LEU A 40 -2.81 -16.74 -3.11
N LYS A 41 -2.40 -16.06 -4.20
CA LYS A 41 -3.26 -15.83 -5.37
C LYS A 41 -3.69 -17.14 -6.02
N ALA A 42 -2.75 -18.05 -6.24
CA ALA A 42 -3.03 -19.36 -6.82
C ALA A 42 -4.00 -20.17 -5.95
N LEU A 43 -3.84 -20.13 -4.62
CA LEU A 43 -4.76 -20.76 -3.67
C LEU A 43 -6.15 -20.13 -3.68
N CYS A 44 -6.24 -18.80 -3.75
CA CYS A 44 -7.53 -18.11 -3.84
C CYS A 44 -8.27 -18.47 -5.13
N THR A 45 -7.55 -18.52 -6.27
CA THR A 45 -8.10 -18.99 -7.55
C THR A 45 -8.56 -20.45 -7.46
N ALA A 46 -7.75 -21.33 -6.87
CA ALA A 46 -8.07 -22.75 -6.77
C ALA A 46 -9.25 -23.06 -5.84
N LEU A 47 -9.42 -22.24 -4.79
CA LEU A 47 -10.51 -22.37 -3.82
C LEU A 47 -11.75 -21.55 -4.21
N GLY A 48 -11.73 -20.83 -5.33
CA GLY A 48 -12.82 -19.95 -5.75
C GLY A 48 -13.09 -18.80 -4.79
N ILE A 49 -12.11 -18.45 -3.95
CA ILE A 49 -12.21 -17.32 -3.02
C ILE A 49 -11.96 -16.07 -3.85
N GLU A 50 -12.99 -15.24 -4.03
CA GLU A 50 -12.79 -13.90 -4.56
C GLU A 50 -11.77 -13.20 -3.65
N ALA A 51 -10.59 -12.89 -4.21
CA ALA A 51 -9.58 -12.07 -3.57
C ALA A 51 -10.12 -10.64 -3.49
N HIS A 52 -11.19 -10.47 -2.71
CA HIS A 52 -11.72 -9.18 -2.35
C HIS A 52 -10.60 -8.43 -1.66
N GLU A 53 -10.29 -7.28 -2.24
CA GLU A 53 -9.40 -6.30 -1.67
C GLU A 53 -7.93 -6.72 -1.72
N HIS A 54 -7.42 -6.74 -2.96
CA HIS A 54 -6.35 -5.77 -3.20
C HIS A 54 -6.77 -4.45 -2.54
N HIS A 55 -6.20 -4.13 -1.38
CA HIS A 55 -5.98 -2.76 -0.94
C HIS A 55 -5.10 -2.11 -2.02
N ASP A 56 -5.65 -1.93 -3.22
CA ASP A 56 -5.22 -0.91 -4.12
C ASP A 56 -5.34 0.34 -3.28
N VAL A 57 -4.20 0.92 -2.96
CA VAL A 57 -4.11 2.20 -2.29
C VAL A 57 -4.61 3.22 -3.32
N VAL A 58 -5.93 3.25 -3.56
CA VAL A 58 -6.63 4.34 -4.26
C VAL A 58 -6.52 5.62 -3.42
N GLY A 59 -6.05 5.52 -2.18
CA GLY A 59 -5.75 6.61 -1.27
C GLY A 59 -4.50 7.39 -1.64
N ILE A 60 -4.62 8.24 -2.67
CA ILE A 60 -3.78 9.43 -2.95
C ILE A 60 -2.35 9.10 -3.42
N ASP A 61 -1.92 9.72 -4.52
CA ASP A 61 -0.51 9.70 -4.94
C ASP A 61 0.40 10.40 -3.91
N LYS A 62 0.84 9.62 -2.92
CA LYS A 62 1.73 10.05 -1.85
C LYS A 62 3.07 10.55 -2.40
N ARG A 63 3.51 10.06 -3.56
CA ARG A 63 4.76 10.48 -4.20
C ARG A 63 4.62 11.90 -4.74
N ALA A 64 3.55 12.19 -5.48
CA ALA A 64 3.26 13.55 -5.96
C ALA A 64 3.11 14.54 -4.79
N LEU A 65 2.40 14.17 -3.72
CA LEU A 65 2.26 15.05 -2.55
C LEU A 65 3.60 15.30 -1.83
N LYS A 66 4.47 14.29 -1.72
CA LYS A 66 5.81 14.45 -1.14
C LYS A 66 6.69 15.38 -1.97
N LEU A 67 6.57 15.33 -3.31
CA LEU A 67 7.27 16.24 -4.21
C LEU A 67 6.83 17.69 -4.00
N GLN A 68 5.52 17.94 -3.97
CA GLN A 68 4.95 19.27 -3.68
C GLN A 68 5.39 19.82 -2.30
N ILE A 69 5.48 18.95 -1.29
CA ILE A 69 5.98 19.36 0.04
C ILE A 69 7.45 19.78 -0.03
N ARG A 70 8.28 19.11 -0.83
CA ARG A 70 9.70 19.47 -1.00
C ARG A 70 9.83 20.85 -1.65
N GLU A 71 9.05 21.12 -2.70
CA GLU A 71 9.02 22.42 -3.36
C GLU A 71 8.55 23.55 -2.42
N LEU A 72 7.50 23.30 -1.64
CA LEU A 72 7.00 24.28 -0.67
C LEU A 72 7.99 24.55 0.47
N LYS A 73 8.84 23.58 0.85
CA LYS A 73 9.93 23.82 1.80
C LYS A 73 10.98 24.77 1.22
N ALA A 74 11.37 24.57 -0.04
CA ALA A 74 12.28 25.49 -0.71
C ALA A 74 11.69 26.92 -0.78
N LYS A 75 10.40 27.05 -1.17
CA LYS A 75 9.69 28.35 -1.19
C LYS A 75 9.57 29.01 0.19
N ARG A 76 9.44 28.21 1.26
CA ARG A 76 9.45 28.72 2.63
C ARG A 76 10.80 29.33 2.97
N ASP A 77 11.89 28.66 2.58
CA ASP A 77 13.24 29.08 2.91
C ASP A 77 13.60 30.37 2.15
N THR A 78 13.20 30.48 0.88
CA THR A 78 13.33 31.73 0.11
C THR A 78 12.50 32.87 0.70
N ALA A 79 11.24 32.61 1.10
CA ALA A 79 10.39 33.62 1.74
C ALA A 79 10.94 34.07 3.11
N LEU A 80 11.61 33.16 3.82
CA LEU A 80 12.25 33.46 5.11
C LEU A 80 13.48 34.35 4.93
N GLN A 81 14.28 34.10 3.89
CA GLN A 81 15.42 34.95 3.51
C GLN A 81 14.97 36.33 3.01
N ALA A 82 13.88 36.39 2.24
CA ALA A 82 13.31 37.63 1.73
C ALA A 82 12.53 38.44 2.79
N HIS A 83 12.39 37.92 4.01
CA HIS A 83 11.54 38.48 5.06
C HIS A 83 10.09 38.75 4.63
N ASP A 84 9.60 37.98 3.64
CA ASP A 84 8.22 38.09 3.16
C ASP A 84 7.30 37.30 4.09
N HIS A 85 6.77 38.00 5.09
CA HIS A 85 5.86 37.43 6.08
C HIS A 85 4.52 36.97 5.48
N ALA A 86 4.06 37.58 4.38
CA ALA A 86 2.80 37.23 3.74
C ALA A 86 2.95 35.88 3.02
N GLU A 87 3.98 35.74 2.20
CA GLU A 87 4.26 34.51 1.46
C GLU A 87 4.64 33.37 2.43
N LEU A 88 5.42 33.67 3.48
CA LEU A 88 5.77 32.69 4.51
C LEU A 88 4.52 32.10 5.19
N LYS A 89 3.51 32.92 5.48
CA LYS A 89 2.25 32.48 6.09
C LYS A 89 1.47 31.56 5.14
N LEU A 90 1.38 31.92 3.86
CA LEU A 90 0.68 31.13 2.84
C LEU A 90 1.36 29.76 2.64
N VAL A 91 2.68 29.74 2.49
CA VAL A 91 3.45 28.51 2.30
C VAL A 91 3.32 27.58 3.50
N ARG A 92 3.41 28.09 4.73
CA ARG A 92 3.24 27.29 5.96
C ARG A 92 1.86 26.64 6.04
N ARG A 93 0.80 27.36 5.67
CA ARG A 93 -0.58 26.83 5.64
C ARG A 93 -0.75 25.72 4.60
N LYS A 94 -0.25 25.92 3.38
CA LYS A 94 -0.27 24.92 2.31
C LYS A 94 0.46 23.64 2.74
N LEU A 95 1.65 23.80 3.33
CA LEU A 95 2.48 22.70 3.84
C LEU A 95 1.77 21.93 4.96
N HIS A 96 1.11 22.61 5.90
CA HIS A 96 0.33 21.96 6.96
C HIS A 96 -0.85 21.15 6.39
N ARG A 97 -1.61 21.70 5.42
CA ARG A 97 -2.74 21.00 4.78
C ARG A 97 -2.29 19.72 4.06
N LEU A 98 -1.20 19.79 3.29
CA LEU A 98 -0.66 18.63 2.56
C LEU A 98 -0.15 17.54 3.52
N LYS A 99 0.55 17.93 4.60
CA LYS A 99 0.97 16.98 5.64
C LYS A 99 -0.21 16.30 6.33
N ARG A 100 -1.29 17.04 6.62
CA ARG A 100 -2.53 16.45 7.17
C ARG A 100 -3.17 15.48 6.19
N LYS A 101 -3.26 15.82 4.90
CA LYS A 101 -3.82 14.95 3.86
C LYS A 101 -3.07 13.60 3.78
N ILE A 102 -1.73 13.61 3.84
CA ILE A 102 -0.94 12.38 3.83
C ILE A 102 -1.18 11.53 5.10
N ARG A 103 -1.23 12.17 6.27
CA ARG A 103 -1.47 11.47 7.55
C ARG A 103 -2.87 10.85 7.62
N ALA A 104 -3.88 11.57 7.14
CA ALA A 104 -5.25 11.05 7.06
C ALA A 104 -5.35 9.86 6.09
N ALA A 105 -4.59 9.87 4.98
CA ALA A 105 -4.55 8.78 4.00
C ALA A 105 -3.70 7.57 4.43
N THR A 106 -3.25 7.53 5.69
CA THR A 106 -2.42 6.45 6.25
C THR A 106 -3.12 5.76 7.42
N VAL A 107 -4.30 6.24 7.83
CA VAL A 107 -5.22 5.62 8.80
C VAL A 107 -6.34 4.96 8.01
#